data_AF-A0AA37SJF6-F1
#
_entry.id   AF-A0AA37SJF6-F1
#
_cell.length_a   1.000
_cell.length_b   1.000
_cell.length_c   1.000
_cell.angle_alpha   90.00
_cell.angle_beta   90.00
_cell.angle_gamma   90.00
#
_symmetry.space_group_name_H-M   'P 1'
#
loop_
_entity.id
_entity.type
_entity.pdbx_description
1 polymer ?
#
loop_
_entity_poly.entity_id
_entity_poly.type
_entity_poly.pdbx_seq_one_letter_code
_entity_poly.pdbx_strand_id
1 'polypeptide(L)'
;MDITGADGGEIGDGAQNTIDILNSCGGSDIAAKVCDDYVYDGYDDWFLPTVSTLLEFREHFTTINNKLLENGGEVIADYNQFWSSLESSSFNAVTVIMNPSELFPIESRPKTHSKDVRAVRAF
;
A
#
# COMPACT_ATOMS: atom_id res chain seq x y z
N MET A 1 2.59 6.24 18.30
CA MET A 1 2.66 4.90 18.89
C MET A 1 3.17 3.98 17.80
N ASP A 2 4.09 3.09 18.13
CA ASP A 2 4.56 2.08 17.19
C ASP A 2 3.61 0.87 17.25
N ILE A 3 3.35 0.23 16.11
CA ILE A 3 2.38 -0.86 15.95
C ILE A 3 3.13 -2.18 16.06
N THR A 4 2.93 -2.88 17.18
CA THR A 4 3.58 -4.18 17.42
C THR A 4 3.06 -5.21 16.41
N GLY A 5 3.97 -5.91 15.72
CA GLY A 5 3.64 -6.95 14.73
C GLY A 5 3.55 -6.45 13.29
N ALA A 6 3.42 -5.13 13.07
CA ALA A 6 3.37 -4.53 11.74
C ALA A 6 4.76 -4.05 11.25
N ASP A 7 5.80 -4.87 11.41
CA ASP A 7 7.19 -4.57 11.08
C ASP A 7 7.72 -5.33 9.85
N GLY A 8 6.94 -6.29 9.33
CA GLY A 8 7.29 -7.07 8.14
C GLY A 8 7.34 -6.21 6.87
N GLY A 9 8.51 -6.13 6.25
CA GLY A 9 8.71 -5.33 5.03
C GLY A 9 8.55 -6.13 3.73
N GLU A 10 8.52 -7.45 3.80
CA GLU A 10 8.70 -8.34 2.66
C GLU A 10 7.39 -8.63 1.91
N ILE A 11 7.51 -9.28 0.76
CA ILE A 11 6.33 -9.79 0.04
C ILE A 11 5.70 -10.90 0.90
N GLY A 12 4.40 -10.77 1.18
CA GLY A 12 3.64 -11.72 2.00
C GLY A 12 3.27 -11.22 3.40
N ASP A 13 3.99 -10.23 3.95
CA ASP A 13 3.72 -9.73 5.30
C ASP A 13 2.51 -8.78 5.38
N GLY A 14 2.06 -8.27 4.22
CA GLY A 14 1.06 -7.19 4.14
C GLY A 14 -0.27 -7.53 4.81
N ALA A 15 -0.72 -8.79 4.70
CA ALA A 15 -1.96 -9.23 5.32
C ALA A 15 -1.88 -9.18 6.85
N GLN A 16 -0.80 -9.73 7.43
CA GLN A 16 -0.60 -9.73 8.87
C GLN A 16 -0.39 -8.30 9.41
N ASN A 17 0.43 -7.50 8.72
CA ASN A 17 0.62 -6.09 9.08
C ASN A 17 -0.71 -5.32 9.09
N THR A 18 -1.59 -5.57 8.09
CA THR A 18 -2.90 -4.91 8.01
C THR A 18 -3.75 -5.27 9.23
N ILE A 19 -3.80 -6.54 9.62
CA ILE A 19 -4.51 -7.02 10.82
C ILE A 19 -3.97 -6.32 12.08
N ASP A 20 -2.66 -6.24 12.24
CA ASP A 20 -2.03 -5.64 13.42
C ASP A 20 -2.26 -4.13 13.49
N ILE A 21 -2.27 -3.45 12.35
CA ILE A 21 -2.65 -2.04 12.26
C ILE A 21 -4.10 -1.83 12.68
N LEU A 22 -5.04 -2.64 12.17
CA LEU A 22 -6.46 -2.53 12.51
C LEU A 22 -6.75 -2.78 13.99
N ASN A 23 -6.05 -3.75 14.59
CA ASN A 23 -6.17 -4.06 16.01
C ASN A 23 -5.59 -2.94 16.90
N SER A 24 -4.58 -2.22 16.41
CA SER A 24 -3.89 -1.16 17.17
C SER A 24 -4.48 0.24 16.95
N CYS A 25 -5.13 0.47 15.80
CA CYS A 25 -5.64 1.77 15.38
C CYS A 25 -7.16 1.71 15.17
N GLY A 26 -7.94 2.28 16.09
CA GLY A 26 -9.41 2.28 15.99
C GLY A 26 -10.03 3.32 15.05
N GLY A 27 -9.28 3.85 14.07
CA GLY A 27 -9.78 4.87 13.14
C GLY A 27 -10.34 4.26 11.85
N SER A 28 -11.49 4.76 11.37
CA SER A 28 -12.06 4.36 10.07
C SER A 28 -11.26 4.89 8.88
N ASP A 29 -10.56 6.01 9.07
CA ASP A 29 -9.96 6.77 7.97
C ASP A 29 -8.46 6.44 7.80
N ILE A 30 -8.06 5.21 8.11
CA ILE A 30 -6.68 4.72 7.95
C ILE A 30 -6.56 3.85 6.71
N ALA A 31 -5.40 3.89 6.04
CA ALA A 31 -5.17 3.14 4.80
C ALA A 31 -5.45 1.64 4.94
N ALA A 32 -5.09 1.03 6.07
CA ALA A 32 -5.37 -0.38 6.37
C ALA A 32 -6.87 -0.68 6.37
N LYS A 33 -7.70 0.21 6.94
CA LYS A 33 -9.15 0.04 6.99
C LYS A 33 -9.78 0.19 5.61
N VAL A 34 -9.28 1.13 4.80
CA VAL A 34 -9.73 1.29 3.41
C VAL A 34 -9.47 0.03 2.60
N CYS A 35 -8.32 -0.63 2.78
CA CYS A 35 -8.03 -1.91 2.13
C CYS A 35 -8.95 -3.04 2.64
N ASP A 36 -9.11 -3.15 3.96
CA ASP A 36 -9.91 -4.19 4.62
C ASP A 36 -11.42 -4.10 4.31
N ASP A 37 -11.96 -2.88 4.15
CA ASP A 37 -13.37 -2.67 3.74
C ASP A 37 -13.57 -2.81 2.22
N TYR A 38 -12.50 -2.89 1.43
CA TYR A 38 -12.63 -2.92 -0.03
C TYR A 38 -13.15 -4.27 -0.49
N VAL A 39 -14.31 -4.26 -1.15
CA VAL A 39 -14.90 -5.45 -1.77
C VAL A 39 -15.02 -5.22 -3.26
N TYR A 40 -14.38 -6.09 -4.05
CA TYR A 40 -14.40 -6.01 -5.50
C TYR A 40 -14.39 -7.39 -6.14
N ASP A 41 -15.23 -7.58 -7.16
CA ASP A 41 -15.35 -8.84 -7.91
C ASP A 41 -15.59 -10.08 -7.03
N GLY A 42 -16.30 -9.90 -5.91
CA GLY A 42 -16.63 -10.98 -4.97
C GLY A 42 -15.53 -11.31 -3.95
N TYR A 43 -14.47 -10.52 -3.88
CA TYR A 43 -13.35 -10.71 -2.95
C TYR A 43 -13.31 -9.61 -1.89
N ASP A 44 -13.07 -10.02 -0.65
CA ASP A 44 -13.01 -9.21 0.58
C ASP A 44 -11.72 -9.45 1.37
N ASP A 45 -10.74 -10.16 0.79
CA ASP A 45 -9.45 -10.54 1.36
C ASP A 45 -8.33 -9.54 1.04
N TRP A 46 -8.70 -8.28 0.81
CA TRP A 46 -7.77 -7.23 0.40
C TRP A 46 -7.02 -6.63 1.59
N PHE A 47 -5.73 -6.37 1.41
CA PHE A 47 -4.86 -5.82 2.46
C PHE A 47 -3.97 -4.69 1.95
N LEU A 48 -3.38 -3.94 2.88
CA LEU A 48 -2.46 -2.85 2.59
C LEU A 48 -1.08 -3.43 2.19
N PRO A 49 -0.50 -3.03 1.05
CA PRO A 49 0.72 -3.66 0.54
C PRO A 49 1.94 -3.31 1.38
N THR A 50 2.95 -4.18 1.36
CA THR A 50 4.26 -3.89 1.96
C THR A 50 5.12 -3.01 1.04
N VAL A 51 6.23 -2.50 1.57
CA VAL A 51 7.21 -1.76 0.77
C VAL A 51 7.75 -2.63 -0.37
N SER A 52 8.16 -3.88 -0.09
CA SER A 52 8.67 -4.80 -1.12
C SER A 52 7.61 -5.10 -2.19
N THR A 53 6.34 -5.25 -1.81
CA THR A 53 5.22 -5.44 -2.77
C THR A 53 5.08 -4.24 -3.71
N LEU A 54 5.12 -3.02 -3.18
CA LEU A 54 5.01 -1.79 -4.00
C LEU A 54 6.23 -1.60 -4.91
N LEU A 55 7.43 -1.98 -4.46
CA LEU A 55 8.63 -1.96 -5.29
C LEU A 55 8.53 -2.97 -6.44
N GLU A 56 7.99 -4.16 -6.20
CA GLU A 56 7.73 -5.13 -7.27
C GLU A 56 6.74 -4.58 -8.31
N PHE A 57 5.67 -3.92 -7.86
CA PHE A 57 4.75 -3.23 -8.77
C PHE A 57 5.43 -2.14 -9.59
N ARG A 58 6.39 -1.42 -8.99
CA ARG A 58 7.17 -0.38 -9.67
C ARG A 58 8.07 -0.98 -10.77
N GLU A 59 8.66 -2.14 -10.55
CA GLU A 59 9.45 -2.84 -11.59
C GLU A 59 8.57 -3.31 -12.76
N HIS A 60 7.29 -3.58 -12.50
CA HIS A 60 6.31 -3.98 -13.51
C HIS A 60 5.37 -2.86 -13.94
N PHE A 61 5.69 -1.60 -13.64
CA PHE A 61 4.80 -0.44 -13.78
C PHE A 61 4.14 -0.32 -15.17
N THR A 62 4.93 -0.43 -16.24
CA THR A 62 4.42 -0.37 -17.63
C THR A 62 3.44 -1.50 -17.94
N THR A 63 3.76 -2.72 -17.52
CA THR A 63 2.90 -3.90 -17.73
C THR A 63 1.59 -3.75 -16.95
N ILE A 64 1.65 -3.28 -15.71
CA ILE A 64 0.48 -3.02 -14.87
C ILE A 64 -0.41 -1.96 -15.51
N ASN A 65 0.14 -0.83 -15.95
CA ASN A 65 -0.63 0.24 -16.58
C ASN A 65 -1.29 -0.20 -17.89
N ASN A 66 -0.61 -1.00 -18.72
CA ASN A 66 -1.22 -1.58 -19.92
C ASN A 66 -2.39 -2.50 -19.55
N LYS A 67 -2.24 -3.35 -18.52
CA LYS A 67 -3.32 -4.23 -18.04
C LYS A 67 -4.49 -3.48 -17.43
N LEU A 68 -4.25 -2.37 -16.75
CA LEU A 68 -5.32 -1.51 -16.24
C LEU A 68 -6.16 -0.97 -17.40
N LEU A 69 -5.52 -0.45 -18.46
CA LEU A 69 -6.23 0.04 -19.65
C LEU A 69 -7.00 -1.07 -20.38
N GLU A 70 -6.40 -2.26 -20.57
CA GLU A 70 -7.07 -3.40 -21.18
C GLU A 70 -8.35 -3.82 -20.42
N ASN A 71 -8.32 -3.67 -19.10
CA ASN A 71 -9.46 -3.98 -18.23
C ASN A 71 -10.41 -2.79 -18.02
N GLY A 72 -10.24 -1.68 -18.74
CA GLY A 72 -11.10 -0.49 -18.65
C GLY A 72 -10.87 0.37 -17.39
N GLY A 73 -9.78 0.15 -16.67
CA GLY A 73 -9.37 0.94 -15.52
C GLY A 73 -8.52 2.16 -15.87
N GLU A 74 -8.11 2.89 -14.84
CA GLU A 74 -7.25 4.07 -14.96
C GLU A 74 -5.78 3.69 -14.72
N VAL A 75 -4.88 4.34 -15.47
CA VAL A 75 -3.43 4.17 -15.27
C VAL A 75 -2.99 4.83 -13.96
N ILE A 76 -1.99 4.23 -13.34
CA ILE A 76 -1.26 4.86 -12.24
C ILE A 76 -0.41 5.97 -12.87
N ALA A 77 -0.66 7.22 -12.45
CA ALA A 77 0.13 8.36 -12.89
C ALA A 77 1.58 8.28 -12.38
N ASP A 78 2.52 8.81 -13.17
CA ASP A 78 3.90 8.97 -12.73
C ASP A 78 3.95 9.81 -11.45
N TYR A 79 4.87 9.43 -10.56
CA TYR A 79 5.09 10.06 -9.26
C TYR A 79 3.94 9.90 -8.26
N ASN A 80 2.92 9.09 -8.58
CA ASN A 80 1.90 8.79 -7.60
C ASN A 80 2.50 8.05 -6.40
N GLN A 81 1.96 8.27 -5.20
CA GLN A 81 2.52 7.74 -3.96
C GLN A 81 1.49 6.87 -3.24
N PHE A 82 1.87 5.62 -2.97
CA PHE A 82 1.02 4.69 -2.24
C PHE A 82 1.52 4.48 -0.82
N TRP A 83 0.60 4.48 0.14
CA TRP A 83 0.87 4.02 1.49
C TRP A 83 1.25 2.53 1.48
N SER A 84 2.28 2.19 2.25
CA SER A 84 2.60 0.82 2.60
C SER A 84 2.12 0.49 4.02
N SER A 85 2.11 -0.80 4.36
CA SER A 85 1.82 -1.30 5.70
C SER A 85 2.97 -1.13 6.69
N LEU A 86 4.03 -0.39 6.33
CA LEU A 86 5.17 -0.16 7.20
C LEU A 86 5.15 1.26 7.77
N GLU A 87 5.43 1.39 9.06
CA GLU A 87 5.68 2.68 9.68
C GLU A 87 7.17 3.00 9.78
N SER A 88 7.48 4.30 9.83
CA SER A 88 8.86 4.76 10.06
C SER A 88 9.01 5.44 11.42
N SER A 89 7.91 5.90 12.01
CA SER A 89 7.85 6.36 13.39
C SER A 89 6.40 6.45 13.86
N SER A 90 6.23 6.74 15.14
CA SER A 90 4.96 7.16 15.73
C SER A 90 4.16 8.23 14.97
N PHE A 91 4.79 9.08 14.15
CA PHE A 91 4.14 10.15 13.38
C PHE A 91 4.14 9.93 11.86
N ASN A 92 4.99 9.03 11.35
CA ASN A 92 5.19 8.85 9.92
C ASN A 92 4.99 7.40 9.49
N ALA A 93 4.39 7.21 8.32
CA ALA A 93 4.33 5.94 7.62
C ALA A 93 5.21 5.97 6.36
N VAL A 94 5.46 4.79 5.79
CA VAL A 94 6.29 4.65 4.59
C VAL A 94 5.40 4.64 3.35
N THR A 95 5.77 5.46 2.36
CA THR A 95 5.15 5.48 1.03
C THR A 95 6.15 5.06 -0.04
N VAL A 96 5.65 4.56 -1.17
CA VAL A 96 6.46 4.29 -2.36
C VAL A 96 5.96 5.13 -3.54
N ILE A 97 6.89 5.83 -4.21
CA ILE A 97 6.66 6.59 -5.43
C ILE A 97 6.63 5.62 -6.63
N MET A 98 5.53 5.65 -7.37
CA MET A 98 5.33 4.89 -8.60
C MET A 98 5.86 5.67 -9.79
N ASN A 99 7.19 5.66 -9.92
CA ASN A 99 7.88 6.11 -11.11
C ASN A 99 9.16 5.27 -11.27
N PRO A 100 9.27 4.44 -12.33
CA PRO A 100 10.46 3.63 -12.60
C PRO A 100 11.78 4.42 -12.73
N SER A 101 11.70 5.71 -13.04
CA SER A 101 12.86 6.59 -13.19
C SER A 101 13.31 7.23 -11.87
N GLU A 102 12.51 7.14 -10.80
CA GLU A 102 12.85 7.74 -9.50
C GLU A 102 13.93 6.92 -8.78
N LEU A 103 15.06 7.54 -8.44
CA LEU A 103 16.19 6.85 -7.82
C LEU A 103 15.95 6.54 -6.33
N PHE A 104 15.11 7.33 -5.66
CA PHE A 104 14.80 7.17 -4.23
C PHE A 104 13.29 7.09 -4.01
N PRO A 105 12.65 5.95 -4.34
CA PRO A 105 11.19 5.86 -4.37
C PRO A 105 10.54 5.70 -2.99
N ILE A 106 11.31 5.36 -1.95
CA ILE A 106 10.78 5.11 -0.60
C ILE A 106 10.86 6.41 0.21
N GLU A 107 9.73 6.85 0.75
CA GLU A 107 9.64 8.08 1.53
C GLU A 107 8.97 7.85 2.89
N SER A 108 9.39 8.63 3.89
CA SER A 108 8.72 8.75 5.17
C SER A 108 7.78 9.97 5.13
N ARG A 109 6.48 9.75 5.31
CA ARG A 109 5.46 10.79 5.20
C ARG A 109 4.57 10.85 6.45
N PRO A 110 4.10 12.05 6.87
CA PRO A 110 3.20 12.17 8.01
C PRO A 110 1.94 11.34 7.82
N LYS A 111 1.53 10.59 8.86
CA LYS A 111 0.31 9.77 8.86
C LYS A 111 -0.98 10.59 8.61
N THR A 112 -0.90 11.92 8.76
CA THR A 112 -2.00 12.86 8.51
C THR A 112 -2.12 13.32 7.05
N HIS A 113 -1.19 12.94 6.17
CA HIS A 113 -1.27 13.29 4.75
C HIS A 113 -2.22 12.37 4.00
N SER A 114 -3.04 12.94 3.13
CA SER A 114 -3.79 12.18 2.13
C SER A 114 -2.83 11.68 1.07
N LYS A 115 -2.74 10.36 0.91
CA LYS A 115 -2.04 9.66 -0.18
C LYS A 115 -2.94 8.56 -0.67
N ASP A 116 -2.64 8.08 -1.87
CA ASP A 116 -3.43 7.03 -2.48
C ASP A 116 -3.18 5.70 -1.78
N VAL A 117 -4.19 4.84 -1.84
CA VAL A 117 -4.17 3.49 -1.29
C VAL A 117 -4.44 2.54 -2.43
N ARG A 118 -3.61 1.50 -2.56
CA ARG A 118 -3.79 0.43 -3.54
C ARG A 118 -3.87 -0.89 -2.80
N ALA A 119 -5.09 -1.38 -2.63
CA ALA A 119 -5.33 -2.66 -1.98
C ALA A 119 -4.78 -3.81 -2.84
N VAL A 120 -4.21 -4.82 -2.19
CA VAL A 120 -3.61 -6.01 -2.82
C VAL A 120 -4.16 -7.27 -2.18
N ARG A 121 -4.05 -8.39 -2.89
CA ARG A 121 -4.43 -9.72 -2.39
C ARG A 121 -3.45 -10.78 -2.88
N ALA A 122 -3.36 -11.90 -2.18
CA ALA A 122 -2.45 -13.01 -2.47
C ALA A 122 -3.23 -14.28 -2.89
N PHE A 123 -2.62 -15.13 -3.73
CA PHE A 123 -3.22 -16.33 -4.33
C PHE A 123 -2.29 -17.54 -4.27
#